data_AF-A0A2A2KKT7-F1
#
_entry.id   AF-A0A2A2KKT7-F1
#
_cell.length_a   1.000
_cell.length_b   1.000
_cell.length_c   1.000
_cell.angle_alpha   90.00
_cell.angle_beta   90.00
_cell.angle_gamma   90.00
#
_symmetry.space_group_name_H-M   'P 1'
#
loop_
_entity.id
_entity.type
_entity.pdbx_description
1 polymer ?
#
loop_
_entity_poly.entity_id
_entity_poly.type
_entity_poly.pdbx_seq_one_letter_code
_entity_poly.pdbx_strand_id
1 'polypeptide(L)'
;MTESEKDRVIQLLKGKGGVIESCLENNLCKAYKCKFSDLDAKLVANNPTALEDMWNKLYQDILPCLQSTLYPLEKHDEGFKIRKSVLTMFREHILMKLLRDVTRSIPDLDRILFAVLMESEGVSAEFIALSNKVTTVKEGPVEGPIVKSRSKTLPNNKASKTVTWQDSSRKSATFCL
;
A
#
# COMPACT_ATOMS: atom_id res chain seq x y z
N MET A 1 0.24 23.56 26.61
CA MET A 1 -0.82 22.57 26.38
C MET A 1 -0.73 21.54 27.49
N THR A 2 -1.78 21.43 28.29
CA THR A 2 -1.92 20.43 29.35
C THR A 2 -2.04 19.03 28.76
N GLU A 3 -1.80 17.99 29.56
CA GLU A 3 -1.94 16.60 29.12
C GLU A 3 -3.36 16.31 28.61
N SER A 4 -4.39 16.81 29.31
CA SER A 4 -5.79 16.69 28.89
C SER A 4 -6.08 17.38 27.56
N GLU A 5 -5.44 18.52 27.28
CA GLU A 5 -5.60 19.18 25.98
C GLU A 5 -4.94 18.37 24.85
N LYS A 6 -3.78 17.75 25.09
CA LYS A 6 -3.13 16.85 24.11
C LYS A 6 -4.04 15.69 23.75
N ASP A 7 -4.65 15.04 24.74
CA ASP A 7 -5.58 13.92 24.52
C ASP A 7 -6.80 14.34 23.68
N ARG A 8 -7.36 15.52 23.97
CA ARG A 8 -8.49 16.07 23.20
C ARG A 8 -8.10 16.36 21.75
N VAL A 9 -6.89 16.89 21.52
CA VAL A 9 -6.37 17.09 20.16
C VAL A 9 -6.18 15.76 19.43
N ILE A 10 -5.61 14.76 20.09
CA ILE A 10 -5.44 13.42 19.52
C ILE A 10 -6.79 12.81 19.11
N GLN A 11 -7.79 12.89 19.99
CA GLN A 11 -9.15 12.41 19.68
C GLN A 11 -9.78 13.17 18.51
N LEU A 12 -9.58 14.49 18.43
CA LEU A 12 -10.11 15.31 17.35
C LEU A 12 -9.42 15.00 16.00
N LEU A 13 -8.15 14.61 16.02
CA LEU A 13 -7.42 14.19 14.82
C LEU A 13 -7.88 12.82 14.32
N LYS A 14 -7.94 11.82 15.20
CA LYS A 14 -8.18 10.40 14.86
C LYS A 14 -9.64 9.96 14.91
N GLY A 15 -10.51 10.70 15.59
CA GLY A 15 -11.90 10.31 15.79
C GLY A 15 -12.66 10.15 14.48
N LYS A 16 -13.77 9.41 14.52
CA LYS A 16 -14.69 9.30 13.37
C LYS A 16 -15.26 10.67 13.02
N GLY A 17 -15.20 11.05 11.75
CA GLY A 17 -15.50 12.42 11.30
C GLY A 17 -14.47 13.45 11.77
N GLY A 18 -13.29 12.99 12.22
CA GLY A 18 -12.21 13.83 12.69
C GLY A 18 -11.54 14.62 11.57
N VAL A 19 -10.51 15.38 11.95
CA VAL A 19 -9.80 16.28 11.02
C VAL A 19 -9.10 15.50 9.91
N ILE A 20 -8.51 14.35 10.21
CA ILE A 20 -7.80 13.53 9.21
C ILE A 20 -8.76 13.07 8.11
N GLU A 21 -9.87 12.43 8.51
CA GLU A 21 -10.90 11.93 7.58
C GLU A 21 -11.45 13.08 6.72
N SER A 22 -11.90 14.16 7.37
CA SER A 22 -12.48 15.32 6.69
C SER A 22 -11.51 15.98 5.70
N CYS A 23 -10.23 16.09 6.05
CA CYS A 23 -9.22 16.66 5.17
C CYS A 23 -8.94 15.74 3.97
N LEU A 24 -8.87 14.43 4.17
CA LEU A 24 -8.66 13.46 3.10
C LEU A 24 -9.81 13.51 2.09
N GLU A 25 -11.06 13.45 2.56
CA GLU A 25 -12.24 13.52 1.70
C GLU A 25 -12.34 14.85 0.95
N ASN A 26 -12.05 15.97 1.61
CA ASN A 26 -12.05 17.29 0.98
C ASN A 26 -10.98 17.38 -0.12
N ASN A 27 -9.76 16.91 0.15
CA ASN A 27 -8.69 16.92 -0.83
C ASN A 27 -8.99 16.00 -2.02
N LEU A 28 -9.65 14.86 -1.80
CA LEU A 28 -10.14 14.03 -2.89
C LEU A 28 -11.19 14.74 -3.71
N CYS A 29 -12.18 15.37 -3.07
CA CYS A 29 -13.22 16.12 -3.79
C CYS A 29 -12.60 17.21 -4.69
N LYS A 30 -11.55 17.89 -4.22
CA LYS A 30 -10.78 18.84 -5.03
C LYS A 30 -10.06 18.16 -6.20
N ALA A 31 -9.39 17.04 -5.97
CA ALA A 31 -8.68 16.30 -7.02
C ALA A 31 -9.63 15.79 -8.12
N TYR A 32 -10.79 15.26 -7.72
CA TYR A 32 -11.81 14.73 -8.62
C TYR A 32 -12.80 15.78 -9.14
N LYS A 33 -12.63 17.05 -8.74
CA LYS A 33 -13.52 18.18 -9.07
C LYS A 33 -15.00 17.84 -8.82
N CYS A 34 -15.29 17.30 -7.64
CA CYS A 34 -16.63 16.85 -7.25
C CYS A 34 -17.08 17.41 -5.90
N LYS A 35 -18.37 17.21 -5.59
CA LYS A 35 -18.94 17.45 -4.26
C LYS A 35 -18.78 16.20 -3.40
N PHE A 36 -18.84 16.35 -2.08
CA PHE A 36 -18.81 15.23 -1.14
C PHE A 36 -19.86 14.15 -1.45
N SER A 37 -21.07 14.54 -1.87
CA SER A 37 -22.15 13.63 -2.28
C SER A 37 -21.79 12.74 -3.48
N ASP A 38 -20.86 13.21 -4.32
CA ASP A 38 -20.53 12.59 -5.60
C ASP A 38 -19.19 11.85 -5.53
N LEU A 39 -18.51 11.91 -4.38
CA LEU A 39 -17.16 11.36 -4.20
C LEU A 39 -17.13 9.86 -4.45
N ASP A 40 -18.07 9.11 -3.88
CA ASP A 40 -18.14 7.66 -4.05
C ASP A 40 -18.32 7.28 -5.53
N ALA A 41 -19.21 7.97 -6.25
CA ALA A 41 -19.41 7.73 -7.68
C ALA A 41 -18.16 8.08 -8.51
N LYS A 42 -17.42 9.14 -8.13
CA LYS A 42 -16.19 9.56 -8.81
C LYS A 42 -15.00 8.65 -8.54
N LEU A 43 -14.90 8.08 -7.34
CA LEU A 43 -13.91 7.07 -7.02
C LEU A 43 -14.14 5.81 -7.86
N VAL A 44 -15.39 5.33 -7.98
CA VAL A 44 -15.74 4.14 -8.79
C VAL A 44 -15.51 4.38 -10.29
N ALA A 45 -15.60 5.62 -10.76
CA ALA A 45 -15.32 5.96 -12.16
C ALA A 45 -13.84 5.76 -12.58
N ASN A 46 -12.97 5.23 -11.70
CA ASN A 46 -11.62 4.74 -11.99
C ASN A 46 -10.75 5.77 -12.73
N ASN A 47 -10.48 6.92 -12.11
CA ASN A 47 -9.44 7.83 -12.55
C ASN A 47 -8.18 7.69 -11.66
N PRO A 48 -7.31 6.69 -11.94
CA PRO A 48 -6.17 6.38 -11.07
C PRO A 48 -5.16 7.54 -11.00
N THR A 49 -5.05 8.36 -12.04
CA THR A 49 -4.10 9.47 -12.11
C THR A 49 -4.37 10.53 -11.04
N ALA A 50 -5.63 10.94 -10.87
CA ALA A 50 -6.00 11.93 -9.86
C ALA A 50 -5.73 11.42 -8.42
N LEU A 51 -5.92 10.11 -8.20
CA LEU A 51 -5.59 9.48 -6.92
C LEU A 51 -4.08 9.41 -6.69
N GLU A 52 -3.32 9.09 -7.73
CA GLU A 52 -1.87 8.99 -7.64
C GLU A 52 -1.22 10.34 -7.36
N ASP A 53 -1.66 11.42 -8.02
CA ASP A 53 -1.18 12.77 -7.75
C ASP A 53 -1.47 13.19 -6.30
N MET A 54 -2.69 12.92 -5.82
CA MET A 54 -3.09 13.19 -4.45
C MET A 54 -2.28 12.37 -3.46
N TRP A 55 -2.05 11.08 -3.76
CA TRP A 55 -1.23 10.19 -2.95
C TRP A 55 0.22 10.66 -2.87
N ASN A 56 0.83 11.02 -4.00
CA ASN A 56 2.20 11.51 -4.04
C ASN A 56 2.36 12.74 -3.14
N LYS A 57 1.44 13.70 -3.25
CA LYS A 57 1.43 14.89 -2.40
C LYS A 57 1.21 14.56 -0.92
N LEU A 58 0.28 13.65 -0.62
CA LEU A 58 0.02 13.20 0.75
C LEU A 58 1.26 12.55 1.36
N TYR A 59 1.87 11.62 0.63
CA TYR A 59 2.90 10.73 1.14
C TYR A 59 4.29 11.36 1.19
N GLN A 60 4.64 12.15 0.18
CA GLN A 60 5.96 12.78 0.06
C GLN A 60 6.03 14.13 0.78
N ASP A 61 4.95 14.92 0.76
CA ASP A 61 5.01 16.30 1.27
C ASP A 61 4.28 16.45 2.61
N ILE A 62 3.00 16.05 2.65
CA ILE A 62 2.13 16.35 3.79
C ILE A 62 2.47 15.47 5.00
N LEU A 63 2.66 14.17 4.80
CA LEU A 63 2.92 13.24 5.90
C LEU A 63 4.22 13.58 6.67
N PRO A 64 5.38 13.79 6.02
CA PRO A 64 6.59 14.18 6.74
C PRO A 64 6.43 15.49 7.52
N CYS A 65 5.71 16.45 6.96
CA CYS A 65 5.39 17.70 7.63
C CYS A 65 4.52 17.46 8.87
N LEU A 66 3.42 16.71 8.74
CA LEU A 66 2.53 16.37 9.85
C LEU A 66 3.25 15.59 10.96
N GLN A 67 4.11 14.63 10.60
CA GLN A 67 4.92 13.88 11.56
C GLN A 67 5.84 14.82 12.35
N SER A 68 6.47 15.78 11.68
CA SER A 68 7.35 16.76 12.33
C SER A 68 6.56 17.69 13.25
N THR A 69 5.43 18.23 12.78
CA THR A 69 4.58 19.16 13.55
C THR A 69 3.92 18.48 14.75
N LEU A 70 3.49 17.22 14.61
CA LEU A 70 2.75 16.48 15.63
C LEU A 70 3.64 15.55 16.46
N TYR A 71 4.96 15.57 16.27
CA TYR A 71 5.92 14.80 17.05
C TYR A 71 5.74 14.95 18.58
N PRO A 72 5.46 16.15 19.14
CA PRO A 72 5.19 16.28 20.58
C PRO A 72 3.97 15.48 21.06
N LEU A 73 2.95 15.28 20.20
CA LEU A 73 1.78 14.45 20.50
C LEU A 73 2.10 12.96 20.36
N GLU A 74 2.96 12.57 19.41
CA GLU A 74 3.41 11.17 19.29
C GLU A 74 4.32 10.74 20.45
N LYS A 75 5.01 11.69 21.07
CA LYS A 75 5.79 11.44 22.30
C LYS A 75 4.89 11.36 23.53
N HIS A 76 3.73 12.02 23.49
CA HIS A 76 2.75 12.02 24.57
C HIS A 76 1.99 10.69 24.66
N ASP A 77 1.53 10.17 23.52
CA ASP A 77 0.80 8.91 23.43
C ASP A 77 1.49 8.00 22.41
N GLU A 78 2.04 6.88 22.89
CA GLU A 78 2.70 5.88 22.02
C GLU A 78 1.74 5.24 21.01
N GLY A 79 0.45 5.18 21.33
CA GLY A 79 -0.63 4.75 20.43
C GLY A 79 -1.00 5.80 19.39
N PHE A 80 -0.56 7.06 19.56
CA PHE A 80 -0.70 8.11 18.58
C PHE A 80 0.47 8.10 17.61
N LYS A 81 0.27 7.47 16.45
CA LYS A 81 1.14 7.57 15.27
C LYS A 81 0.40 8.24 14.13
N ILE A 82 0.71 9.49 13.79
CA ILE A 82 -0.05 10.26 12.80
C ILE A 82 0.00 9.58 11.43
N ARG A 83 1.18 9.12 11.02
CA ARG A 83 1.40 8.43 9.73
C ARG A 83 0.48 7.22 9.60
N LYS A 84 0.54 6.31 10.57
CA LYS A 84 -0.34 5.14 10.62
C LYS A 84 -1.82 5.52 10.58
N SER A 85 -2.19 6.62 11.22
CA SER A 85 -3.59 7.04 11.35
C SER A 85 -4.14 7.62 10.06
N VAL A 86 -3.36 8.47 9.39
CA VAL A 86 -3.69 8.99 8.07
C VAL A 86 -3.82 7.85 7.06
N LEU A 87 -2.89 6.89 7.08
CA LEU A 87 -2.93 5.76 6.15
C LEU A 87 -4.05 4.76 6.46
N THR A 88 -4.39 4.58 7.73
CA THR A 88 -5.57 3.80 8.15
C THR A 88 -6.85 4.44 7.63
N MET A 89 -7.01 5.75 7.78
CA MET A 89 -8.17 6.48 7.25
C MET A 89 -8.20 6.45 5.72
N PHE A 90 -7.06 6.61 5.06
CA PHE A 90 -6.95 6.49 3.60
C PHE A 90 -7.38 5.10 3.12
N ARG A 91 -6.96 4.04 3.83
CA ARG A 91 -7.39 2.67 3.54
C ARG A 91 -8.91 2.52 3.62
N GLU A 92 -9.47 2.90 4.75
CA GLU A 92 -10.87 2.61 5.11
C GLU A 92 -11.86 3.46 4.33
N HIS A 93 -11.54 4.73 4.11
CA HIS A 93 -12.47 5.68 3.49
C HIS A 93 -12.26 5.84 1.99
N ILE A 94 -11.10 5.47 1.45
CA ILE A 94 -10.75 5.71 0.05
C ILE A 94 -10.53 4.40 -0.67
N LEU A 95 -9.52 3.62 -0.28
CA LEU A 95 -9.14 2.40 -1.01
C LEU A 95 -10.23 1.34 -0.97
N MET A 96 -10.90 1.14 0.16
CA MET A 96 -12.01 0.19 0.27
C MET A 96 -13.21 0.55 -0.60
N LYS A 97 -13.46 1.85 -0.83
CA LYS A 97 -14.52 2.32 -1.72
C LYS A 97 -14.11 2.17 -3.18
N LEU A 98 -12.91 2.63 -3.51
CA LEU A 98 -12.34 2.54 -4.86
C LEU A 98 -12.29 1.10 -5.36
N LEU A 99 -11.84 0.18 -4.52
CA LEU A 99 -11.70 -1.21 -4.89
C LEU A 99 -13.00 -1.98 -4.79
N ARG A 100 -14.11 -1.44 -4.29
CA ARG A 100 -15.35 -2.19 -4.00
C ARG A 100 -15.79 -3.07 -5.18
N ASP A 101 -15.81 -2.50 -6.38
CA ASP A 101 -16.31 -3.16 -7.61
C ASP A 101 -15.17 -3.57 -8.58
N VAL A 102 -13.92 -3.44 -8.15
CA VAL A 102 -12.75 -3.77 -8.97
C VAL A 102 -12.50 -5.28 -8.96
N THR A 103 -12.60 -5.89 -10.14
CA THR A 103 -12.39 -7.34 -10.37
C THR A 103 -11.02 -7.67 -10.96
N ARG A 104 -10.30 -6.68 -11.50
CA ARG A 104 -8.97 -6.82 -12.12
C ARG A 104 -7.96 -5.90 -11.45
N SER A 105 -6.69 -6.26 -11.52
CA SER A 105 -5.63 -5.44 -10.93
C SER A 105 -5.58 -4.08 -11.61
N ILE A 106 -5.31 -3.03 -10.83
CA ILE A 106 -5.03 -1.69 -11.33
C ILE A 106 -3.55 -1.43 -11.05
N PRO A 107 -2.64 -1.73 -12.00
CA PRO A 107 -1.19 -1.69 -11.77
C PRO A 107 -0.70 -0.34 -11.23
N ASP A 108 -1.32 0.76 -11.69
CA ASP A 108 -0.98 2.12 -11.26
C ASP A 108 -1.17 2.34 -9.74
N LEU A 109 -2.05 1.55 -9.11
CA LEU A 109 -2.33 1.65 -7.68
C LEU A 109 -1.50 0.69 -6.83
N ASP A 110 -0.76 -0.26 -7.43
CA ASP A 110 -0.01 -1.28 -6.68
C ASP A 110 0.92 -0.64 -5.63
N ARG A 111 1.67 0.40 -6.02
CA ARG A 111 2.58 1.10 -5.12
C ARG A 111 1.84 1.71 -3.91
N ILE A 112 0.67 2.29 -4.17
CA ILE A 112 -0.18 2.90 -3.13
C ILE A 112 -0.70 1.81 -2.20
N LEU A 113 -1.25 0.74 -2.77
CA LEU A 113 -1.81 -0.39 -2.04
C LEU A 113 -0.78 -1.05 -1.14
N PHE A 114 0.43 -1.31 -1.66
CA PHE A 114 1.49 -1.89 -0.87
C PHE A 114 1.97 -0.97 0.26
N ALA A 115 2.19 0.32 -0.02
CA ALA A 115 2.61 1.27 1.01
C ALA A 115 1.56 1.38 2.13
N VAL A 116 0.28 1.46 1.77
CA VAL A 116 -0.80 1.51 2.76
C VAL A 116 -0.91 0.21 3.53
N LEU A 117 -0.86 -0.96 2.88
CA LEU A 117 -0.94 -2.24 3.59
C LEU A 117 0.22 -2.44 4.58
N MET A 118 1.44 -2.10 4.18
CA MET A 118 2.62 -2.23 5.04
C MET A 118 2.55 -1.31 6.26
N GLU A 119 2.10 -0.07 6.09
CA GLU A 119 2.16 0.91 7.18
C GLU A 119 0.88 1.01 8.03
N SER A 120 -0.24 0.56 7.48
CA SER A 120 -1.53 0.51 8.19
C SER A 120 -1.83 -0.86 8.79
N GLU A 121 -0.83 -1.76 8.88
CA GLU A 121 -1.01 -3.12 9.38
C GLU A 121 -1.87 -3.18 10.65
N GLY A 122 -2.85 -4.07 10.63
CA GLY A 122 -3.78 -4.26 11.71
C GLY A 122 -4.63 -5.52 11.54
N VAL A 123 -5.45 -5.80 12.54
CA VAL A 123 -6.37 -6.95 12.55
C VAL A 123 -7.81 -6.54 12.19
N SER A 124 -8.00 -5.32 11.68
CA SER A 124 -9.34 -4.84 11.33
C SER A 124 -9.91 -5.61 10.14
N ALA A 125 -11.23 -5.76 10.10
CA ALA A 125 -11.90 -6.47 9.01
C ALA A 125 -11.61 -5.80 7.65
N GLU A 126 -11.48 -4.48 7.64
CA GLU A 126 -11.15 -3.66 6.47
C GLU A 126 -9.73 -3.94 5.98
N PHE A 127 -8.77 -4.11 6.89
CA PHE A 127 -7.40 -4.48 6.51
C PHE A 127 -7.35 -5.86 5.86
N ILE A 128 -7.99 -6.85 6.50
CA ILE A 128 -8.02 -8.22 5.98
C ILE A 128 -8.74 -8.27 4.63
N ALA A 129 -9.87 -7.58 4.50
CA ALA A 129 -10.63 -7.49 3.25
C ALA A 129 -9.80 -6.85 2.14
N LEU A 130 -9.10 -5.75 2.42
CA LEU A 130 -8.22 -5.11 1.44
C LEU A 130 -7.05 -6.03 1.06
N SER A 131 -6.36 -6.61 2.04
CA SER A 131 -5.22 -7.50 1.82
C SER A 131 -5.60 -8.68 0.92
N ASN A 132 -6.70 -9.37 1.26
CA ASN A 132 -7.23 -10.47 0.45
C ASN A 132 -7.60 -10.02 -0.96
N LYS A 133 -8.15 -8.81 -1.12
CA LYS A 133 -8.51 -8.30 -2.44
C LYS A 133 -7.28 -8.02 -3.30
N VAL A 134 -6.23 -7.43 -2.72
CA VAL A 134 -4.98 -7.15 -3.44
C VAL A 134 -4.25 -8.45 -3.81
N THR A 135 -4.26 -9.46 -2.96
CA THR A 135 -3.62 -10.77 -3.24
C THR A 135 -4.40 -11.58 -4.27
N THR A 136 -5.72 -11.73 -4.12
CA THR A 136 -6.56 -12.49 -5.05
C THR A 136 -6.62 -11.88 -6.46
N VAL A 137 -6.61 -10.56 -6.56
CA VAL A 137 -6.64 -9.85 -7.84
C VAL A 137 -5.32 -10.04 -8.62
N LYS A 138 -4.19 -10.31 -7.95
CA LYS A 138 -2.92 -10.67 -8.59
C LYS A 138 -2.88 -12.12 -9.07
N GLU A 139 -3.68 -13.00 -8.49
CA GLU A 139 -3.76 -14.43 -8.83
C GLU A 139 -4.88 -14.76 -9.85
N GLY A 140 -5.54 -13.75 -10.42
CA GLY A 140 -6.58 -13.94 -11.42
C GLY A 140 -6.17 -14.88 -12.55
N PRO A 141 -7.09 -15.68 -13.11
CA PRO A 141 -6.75 -16.74 -14.04
C PRO A 141 -6.03 -16.16 -15.25
N VAL A 142 -4.78 -16.57 -15.44
CA VAL A 142 -4.04 -16.36 -16.67
C VAL A 142 -4.76 -17.19 -17.74
N GLU A 143 -5.70 -16.58 -18.46
CA GLU A 143 -6.19 -17.12 -19.74
C GLU A 143 -5.07 -17.01 -20.79
N GLY A 144 -4.00 -17.78 -20.56
CA GLY A 144 -3.03 -18.11 -21.60
C GLY A 144 -3.58 -19.28 -22.41
N PRO A 145 -3.38 -19.32 -23.73
CA PRO A 145 -3.72 -20.51 -24.50
C PRO A 145 -2.94 -21.68 -23.90
N ILE A 146 -3.66 -22.75 -23.53
CA ILE A 146 -3.08 -24.00 -23.07
C ILE A 146 -2.27 -24.59 -24.22
N VAL A 147 -1.03 -24.14 -24.40
CA VAL A 147 -0.04 -24.85 -25.17
C VAL A 147 0.36 -26.02 -24.28
N LYS A 148 -0.28 -27.17 -24.53
CA LYS A 148 0.16 -28.46 -23.98
C LYS A 148 1.59 -28.68 -24.45
N SER A 149 2.56 -28.21 -23.68
CA SER A 149 3.95 -28.58 -23.86
C SER A 149 4.08 -30.05 -23.47
N ARG A 150 3.91 -30.93 -24.46
CA ARG A 150 4.24 -32.34 -24.33
C ARG A 150 5.75 -32.41 -24.16
N SER A 151 6.22 -32.57 -22.93
CA SER A 151 7.56 -33.04 -22.64
C SER A 151 7.76 -34.39 -23.32
N LYS A 152 8.37 -34.38 -24.51
CA LYS A 152 8.91 -35.57 -25.15
C LYS A 152 10.19 -35.91 -24.38
N THR A 153 10.11 -36.86 -23.47
CA THR A 153 11.29 -37.58 -22.98
C THR A 153 11.89 -38.34 -24.16
N LEU A 154 13.06 -37.90 -24.62
CA LEU A 154 13.90 -38.65 -25.54
C LEU A 154 14.55 -39.83 -24.79
N PRO A 155 14.67 -41.02 -25.42
CA PRO A 155 15.27 -42.16 -24.77
C PRO A 155 16.80 -42.03 -24.70
N ASN A 156 17.29 -42.52 -23.58
CA ASN A 156 18.67 -42.76 -23.17
C ASN A 156 19.61 -43.23 -24.30
N ASN A 157 20.72 -42.52 -24.53
CA ASN A 157 21.92 -43.13 -25.09
C ASN A 157 23.21 -42.32 -24.77
N LYS A 158 23.97 -42.83 -23.79
CA LYS A 158 25.44 -42.79 -23.61
C LYS A 158 26.21 -41.46 -23.77
N ALA A 159 26.80 -40.98 -22.69
CA ALA A 159 28.24 -41.18 -22.36
C ALA A 159 28.63 -40.29 -21.17
N SER A 160 29.05 -40.91 -20.07
CA SER A 160 29.57 -40.23 -18.88
C SER A 160 30.80 -39.39 -19.23
N LYS A 161 30.71 -38.07 -19.01
CA LYS A 161 31.89 -37.21 -18.89
C LYS A 161 32.03 -36.80 -17.43
N THR A 162 33.03 -37.38 -16.78
CA THR A 162 33.51 -37.05 -15.44
C THR A 162 33.99 -35.60 -15.45
N VAL A 163 33.38 -34.74 -14.63
CA VAL A 163 33.85 -33.38 -14.37
C VAL A 163 34.77 -33.43 -13.16
N THR A 164 36.08 -33.35 -13.40
CA THR A 164 37.09 -33.11 -12.37
C THR A 164 37.03 -31.65 -11.96
N TRP A 165 36.66 -31.38 -10.70
CA TRP A 165 36.86 -30.08 -10.07
C TRP A 165 38.34 -29.93 -9.73
N GLN A 166 39.09 -29.22 -10.57
CA GLN A 166 40.38 -28.68 -10.14
C GLN A 166 40.10 -27.41 -9.32
N ASP A 167 40.28 -27.56 -8.02
CA ASP A 167 40.37 -26.49 -7.03
C ASP A 167 41.50 -25.54 -7.45
N SER A 168 41.17 -24.28 -7.72
CA SER A 168 42.13 -23.26 -8.14
C SER A 168 41.76 -21.91 -7.56
N SER A 169 42.41 -21.63 -6.44
CA SER A 169 42.64 -20.32 -5.85
C SER A 169 41.44 -19.62 -5.20
N ARG A 170 41.36 -19.81 -3.88
CA ARG A 170 41.01 -18.73 -2.95
C ARG A 170 41.72 -17.44 -3.37
N LYS A 171 40.95 -16.42 -3.71
CA LYS A 171 41.38 -15.02 -3.56
C LYS A 171 40.29 -14.29 -2.79
N SER A 172 40.56 -14.11 -1.50
CA SER A 172 39.87 -13.19 -0.62
C SER A 172 39.92 -11.78 -1.20
N ALA A 173 38.79 -11.08 -1.20
CA ALA A 173 38.76 -9.63 -1.34
C ALA A 173 38.25 -9.05 -0.03
N THR A 174 39.18 -8.39 0.67
CA THR A 174 39.00 -7.65 1.91
C THR A 174 38.11 -6.42 1.65
N PHE A 175 37.09 -6.21 2.46
CA PHE A 175 36.42 -4.91 2.58
C PHE A 175 37.30 -3.99 3.45
N CYS A 176 37.66 -2.82 2.92
CA CYS A 176 38.24 -1.74 3.73
C CYS A 176 37.11 -0.91 4.37
N LEU A 177 37.39 -0.44 5.60
CA LEU A 177 36.57 0.40 6.48
C LEU A 177 36.30 1.80 5.92
#